data_AF-W1V9E3-F1
#
_entry.id   AF-W1V9E3-F1
#
_cell.length_a   1.000
_cell.length_b   1.000
_cell.length_c   1.000
_cell.angle_alpha   90.00
_cell.angle_beta   90.00
_cell.angle_gamma   90.00
#
_symmetry.space_group_name_H-M   'P 1'
#
loop_
_entity.id
_entity.type
_entity.pdbx_description
1 polymer ?
#
loop_
_entity_poly.entity_id
_entity_poly.type
_entity_poly.pdbx_seq_one_letter_code
_entity_poly.pdbx_strand_id
1 'polypeptide(L)'
;VFVYTLFIEVHNEAQVMKKLGKEKDISVFAAEDPEPIVFGSVPLAHRPVVMGFGPAGMLAAFYLAREGYRPIVLERGQDVDTRSHDVETFWKKGIFKPESNVQFGEGGAGTFSDGKLTTRITHPRLHEISKYFVEFGAPEEILYKHKPHVGTDKLRTMVKAMRERIIEWGGEVRFGSKVTDLFIENDRIVGVEVNGSERIDTTVVLSGVGHSARDTYEMLYKRNVEMTAKPFAIGVRIEHDQAVIDESQYGVEPSSLGLGAAEYSLVYHDKESGRTAYSFCMCPGGQV
;
A
#
# COMPACT_ATOMS: atom_id res chain seq x y z
N VAL A 1 -25.94 1.62 -15.95
CA VAL A 1 -25.30 2.28 -17.12
C VAL A 1 -23.81 2.38 -16.83
N PHE A 2 -22.96 1.86 -17.72
CA PHE A 2 -21.51 2.05 -17.59
C PHE A 2 -21.13 3.45 -18.09
N VAL A 3 -20.20 4.09 -17.39
CA VAL A 3 -19.68 5.42 -17.74
C VAL A 3 -18.20 5.28 -18.05
N TYR A 4 -17.79 5.73 -19.23
CA TYR A 4 -16.42 5.64 -19.71
C TYR A 4 -15.88 7.04 -20.00
N THR A 5 -14.60 7.24 -19.67
CA THR A 5 -13.79 8.36 -20.16
C THR A 5 -12.72 7.77 -21.05
N LEU A 6 -12.61 8.27 -22.29
CA LEU A 6 -11.69 7.77 -23.29
C LEU A 6 -10.62 8.82 -23.59
N PHE A 7 -9.35 8.43 -23.53
CA PHE A 7 -8.25 9.20 -24.11
C PHE A 7 -8.05 8.75 -25.55
N ILE A 8 -8.17 9.68 -26.49
CA ILE A 8 -8.17 9.38 -27.93
C ILE A 8 -7.11 10.24 -28.61
N GLU A 9 -6.12 9.61 -29.23
CA GLU A 9 -5.20 10.27 -30.13
C GLU A 9 -5.83 10.41 -31.52
N VAL A 10 -5.79 11.61 -32.09
CA VAL A 10 -6.39 11.91 -33.40
C VAL A 10 -5.41 12.66 -34.30
N HIS A 11 -5.46 12.36 -35.59
CA HIS A 11 -4.77 13.18 -36.59
C HIS A 11 -5.44 14.57 -36.68
N ASN A 12 -4.63 15.63 -36.77
CA ASN A 12 -5.09 17.02 -36.85
C ASN A 12 -5.99 17.45 -35.66
N GLU A 13 -5.57 17.17 -34.43
CA GLU A 13 -6.29 17.51 -33.18
C GLU A 13 -6.85 18.95 -33.18
N ALA A 14 -6.07 19.94 -33.62
CA ALA A 14 -6.53 21.32 -33.71
C ALA A 14 -7.78 21.51 -34.60
N GLN A 15 -7.92 20.73 -35.67
CA GLN A 15 -9.10 20.76 -36.55
C GLN A 15 -10.29 20.03 -35.90
N VAL A 16 -10.03 18.91 -35.22
CA VAL A 16 -11.05 18.17 -34.46
C VAL A 16 -11.63 19.04 -33.35
N MET A 17 -10.78 19.70 -32.57
CA MET A 17 -11.21 20.61 -31.49
C MET A 17 -11.92 21.85 -32.00
N LYS A 18 -11.59 22.37 -33.20
CA LYS A 18 -12.39 23.45 -33.83
C LYS A 18 -13.83 23.02 -34.13
N LYS A 19 -14.05 21.74 -34.47
CA LYS A 19 -15.39 21.21 -34.79
C LYS A 19 -16.15 20.76 -33.55
N LEU A 20 -15.48 20.08 -32.63
CA LEU A 20 -16.09 19.34 -31.52
C LEU A 20 -15.82 19.95 -30.13
N GLY A 21 -14.90 20.92 -30.02
CA GLY A 21 -14.48 21.46 -28.71
C GLY A 21 -15.52 22.27 -27.95
N LYS A 22 -16.75 22.43 -28.49
CA LYS A 22 -17.89 23.00 -27.79
C LYS A 22 -18.76 21.93 -27.13
N GLU A 23 -18.57 20.66 -27.45
CA GLU A 23 -19.27 19.54 -26.82
C GLU A 23 -18.79 19.39 -25.37
N LYS A 24 -19.73 19.29 -24.43
CA LYS A 24 -19.44 19.25 -22.98
C LYS A 24 -18.53 18.10 -22.54
N ASP A 25 -18.56 16.99 -23.28
CA ASP A 25 -17.87 15.74 -22.94
C ASP A 25 -16.55 15.58 -23.72
N ILE A 26 -16.13 16.63 -24.45
CA ILE A 26 -14.91 16.63 -25.26
C ILE A 26 -13.99 17.75 -24.78
N SER A 27 -12.79 17.38 -24.35
CA SER A 27 -11.76 18.33 -23.91
C SER A 27 -10.38 17.87 -24.36
N VAL A 28 -9.44 18.82 -24.47
CA VAL A 28 -8.03 18.47 -24.63
C VAL A 28 -7.55 17.93 -23.30
N PHE A 29 -6.95 16.73 -23.33
CA PHE A 29 -6.29 16.17 -22.17
C PHE A 29 -4.81 16.51 -22.19
N ALA A 30 -4.33 17.17 -21.14
CA ALA A 30 -2.91 17.30 -20.86
C ALA A 30 -2.61 16.40 -19.66
N ALA A 31 -1.72 15.41 -19.84
CA ALA A 31 -1.28 14.59 -18.72
C ALA A 31 -0.52 15.47 -17.73
N GLU A 32 -0.92 15.43 -16.45
CA GLU A 32 -0.13 16.00 -15.37
C GLU A 32 0.94 14.98 -14.98
N ASP A 33 2.19 15.28 -15.32
CA ASP A 33 3.33 14.50 -14.83
C ASP A 33 3.56 14.79 -13.34
N PRO A 34 4.00 13.78 -12.56
CA PRO A 34 4.39 14.00 -11.18
C PRO A 34 5.59 14.94 -11.10
N GLU A 35 5.64 15.75 -10.04
CA GLU A 35 6.79 16.61 -9.78
C GLU A 35 8.09 15.80 -9.79
N PRO A 36 9.15 16.30 -10.43
CA PRO A 36 10.43 15.61 -10.49
C PRO A 36 11.01 15.42 -9.10
N ILE A 37 11.77 14.35 -8.91
CA ILE A 37 12.48 14.12 -7.66
C ILE A 37 13.58 15.17 -7.52
N VAL A 38 13.58 15.88 -6.39
CA VAL A 38 14.61 16.86 -6.05
C VAL A 38 15.72 16.16 -5.28
N PHE A 39 16.94 16.18 -5.84
CA PHE A 39 18.12 15.59 -5.20
C PHE A 39 18.67 16.51 -4.10
N GLY A 40 19.16 15.89 -3.03
CA GLY A 40 19.95 16.59 -2.01
C GLY A 40 21.33 17.01 -2.53
N SER A 41 21.95 17.97 -1.84
CA SER A 41 23.28 18.49 -2.20
C SER A 41 24.45 17.79 -1.48
N VAL A 42 24.15 16.94 -0.50
CA VAL A 42 25.16 16.26 0.33
C VAL A 42 25.19 14.78 -0.02
N PRO A 43 26.36 14.22 -0.41
CA PRO A 43 26.51 12.78 -0.61
C PRO A 43 26.22 12.01 0.68
N LEU A 44 25.48 10.89 0.57
CA LEU A 44 25.27 10.00 1.71
C LEU A 44 26.55 9.19 1.97
N ALA A 45 27.08 9.29 3.20
CA ALA A 45 28.23 8.50 3.64
C ALA A 45 27.88 6.99 3.75
N HIS A 46 26.62 6.69 4.02
CA HIS A 46 26.10 5.33 4.21
C HIS A 46 24.83 5.13 3.40
N ARG A 47 24.52 3.87 3.08
CA ARG A 47 23.28 3.51 2.40
C ARG A 47 22.07 3.85 3.30
N PRO A 48 20.98 4.41 2.75
CA PRO A 48 19.78 4.68 3.54
C PRO A 48 19.12 3.36 3.95
N VAL A 49 18.57 3.32 5.16
CA VAL A 49 17.84 2.16 5.68
C VAL A 49 16.33 2.41 5.55
N VAL A 50 15.61 1.38 5.13
CA VAL A 50 14.14 1.35 5.12
C VAL A 50 13.68 0.28 6.10
N MET A 51 12.94 0.68 7.13
CA MET A 51 12.39 -0.21 8.15
C MET A 51 10.99 -0.69 7.74
N GLY A 52 10.86 -1.97 7.45
CA GLY A 52 9.61 -2.59 7.01
C GLY A 52 9.41 -2.57 5.50
N PHE A 53 8.77 -3.62 4.98
CA PHE A 53 8.50 -3.81 3.56
C PHE A 53 7.00 -3.96 3.26
N GLY A 54 6.17 -3.17 3.97
CA GLY A 54 4.79 -2.88 3.57
C GLY A 54 4.72 -1.85 2.41
N PRO A 55 3.53 -1.42 1.97
CA PRO A 55 3.40 -0.54 0.80
C PRO A 55 4.23 0.76 0.88
N ALA A 56 4.28 1.40 2.05
CA ALA A 56 5.06 2.61 2.27
C ALA A 56 6.57 2.35 2.17
N GLY A 57 7.08 1.35 2.88
CA GLY A 57 8.50 0.98 2.86
C GLY A 57 8.94 0.44 1.49
N MET A 58 8.11 -0.38 0.86
CA MET A 58 8.35 -0.94 -0.48
C MET A 58 8.47 0.18 -1.53
N LEU A 59 7.55 1.14 -1.55
CA LEU A 59 7.64 2.27 -2.48
C LEU A 59 8.84 3.18 -2.15
N ALA A 60 9.11 3.46 -0.88
CA ALA A 60 10.29 4.21 -0.50
C ALA A 60 11.59 3.56 -0.99
N ALA A 61 11.74 2.25 -0.77
CA ALA A 61 12.87 1.46 -1.24
C ALA A 61 12.94 1.42 -2.78
N PHE A 62 11.79 1.29 -3.44
CA PHE A 62 11.70 1.30 -4.90
C PHE A 62 12.25 2.59 -5.50
N TYR A 63 11.77 3.75 -5.03
CA TYR A 63 12.25 5.05 -5.51
C TYR A 63 13.73 5.25 -5.17
N LEU A 64 14.17 4.93 -3.94
CA LEU A 64 15.59 5.04 -3.58
C LEU A 64 16.49 4.17 -4.46
N ALA A 65 16.08 2.94 -4.75
CA ALA A 65 16.83 2.04 -5.63
C ALA A 65 16.84 2.54 -7.08
N ARG A 66 15.69 2.99 -7.61
CA ARG A 66 15.56 3.58 -8.95
C ARG A 66 16.50 4.75 -9.17
N GLU A 67 16.65 5.60 -8.16
CA GLU A 67 17.53 6.77 -8.16
C GLU A 67 18.99 6.44 -7.75
N GLY A 68 19.35 5.16 -7.61
CA GLY A 68 20.72 4.71 -7.38
C GLY A 68 21.23 4.81 -5.93
N TYR A 69 20.35 5.09 -4.95
CA TYR A 69 20.74 5.19 -3.54
C TYR A 69 21.00 3.84 -2.87
N ARG A 70 20.67 2.72 -3.54
CA ARG A 70 20.96 1.35 -3.07
C ARG A 70 20.50 1.11 -1.62
N PRO A 71 19.21 1.27 -1.28
CA PRO A 71 18.73 1.18 0.10
C PRO A 71 18.97 -0.21 0.72
N ILE A 72 19.02 -0.26 2.05
CA ILE A 72 18.96 -1.50 2.84
C ILE A 72 17.57 -1.60 3.47
N VAL A 73 16.75 -2.53 3.00
CA VAL A 73 15.42 -2.81 3.54
C VAL A 73 15.54 -3.89 4.61
N LEU A 74 14.99 -3.60 5.80
CA LEU A 74 14.95 -4.50 6.94
C LEU A 74 13.50 -4.83 7.28
N GLU A 75 13.06 -6.05 6.92
CA GLU A 75 11.72 -6.55 7.22
C GLU A 75 11.80 -7.59 8.34
N ARG A 76 11.03 -7.38 9.41
CA ARG A 76 11.02 -8.28 10.57
C ARG A 76 10.46 -9.66 10.21
N GLY A 77 9.48 -9.71 9.32
CA GLY A 77 8.87 -10.94 8.87
C GLY A 77 9.57 -11.59 7.70
N GLN A 78 8.92 -12.61 7.15
CA GLN A 78 9.48 -13.48 6.12
C GLN A 78 9.10 -13.01 4.71
N ASP A 79 9.78 -13.57 3.71
CA ASP A 79 9.37 -13.48 2.30
C ASP A 79 7.94 -14.01 2.12
N VAL A 80 7.25 -13.60 1.06
CA VAL A 80 5.82 -13.87 0.92
C VAL A 80 5.50 -15.35 0.76
N ASP A 81 6.41 -16.20 0.29
CA ASP A 81 6.16 -17.65 0.18
C ASP A 81 6.18 -18.29 1.57
N THR A 82 7.26 -18.08 2.31
CA THR A 82 7.39 -18.56 3.70
C THR A 82 6.26 -17.99 4.57
N ARG A 83 5.97 -16.70 4.44
CA ARG A 83 4.90 -16.02 5.15
C ARG A 83 3.51 -16.58 4.81
N SER A 84 3.26 -16.91 3.55
CA SER A 84 1.98 -17.49 3.13
C SER A 84 1.76 -18.85 3.79
N HIS A 85 2.81 -19.68 3.86
CA HIS A 85 2.75 -20.95 4.57
C HIS A 85 2.51 -20.78 6.08
N ASP A 86 3.17 -19.81 6.71
CA ASP A 86 3.02 -19.49 8.12
C ASP A 86 1.59 -19.04 8.46
N VAL A 87 1.03 -18.15 7.65
CA VAL A 87 -0.36 -17.66 7.79
C VAL A 87 -1.37 -18.78 7.57
N GLU A 88 -1.19 -19.61 6.55
CA GLU A 88 -2.07 -20.74 6.29
C GLU A 88 -2.02 -21.77 7.44
N THR A 89 -0.83 -22.04 7.97
CA THR A 89 -0.65 -22.91 9.14
C THR A 89 -1.37 -22.34 10.36
N PHE A 90 -1.28 -21.03 10.59
CA PHE A 90 -2.03 -20.38 11.65
C PHE A 90 -3.55 -20.54 11.47
N TRP A 91 -4.09 -20.25 10.29
CA TRP A 91 -5.52 -20.37 10.03
C TRP A 91 -6.05 -21.80 10.13
N LYS A 92 -5.29 -22.80 9.67
CA LYS A 92 -5.73 -24.20 9.67
C LYS A 92 -5.48 -24.92 11.00
N LYS A 93 -4.40 -24.58 11.70
CA LYS A 93 -3.89 -25.35 12.86
C LYS A 93 -3.79 -24.53 14.15
N GLY A 94 -4.03 -23.23 14.11
CA GLY A 94 -3.89 -22.33 15.26
C GLY A 94 -2.44 -22.05 15.68
N ILE A 95 -1.45 -22.43 14.86
CA ILE A 95 -0.02 -22.25 15.20
C ILE A 95 0.41 -20.85 14.78
N PHE A 96 0.47 -19.93 15.75
CA PHE A 96 0.81 -18.53 15.50
C PHE A 96 2.33 -18.27 15.54
N LYS A 97 2.84 -17.52 14.55
CA LYS A 97 4.22 -17.00 14.52
C LYS A 97 4.21 -15.47 14.71
N PRO A 98 4.71 -14.93 15.83
CA PRO A 98 4.66 -13.50 16.13
C PRO A 98 5.38 -12.60 15.11
N GLU A 99 6.41 -13.10 14.45
CA GLU A 99 7.19 -12.35 13.46
C GLU A 99 6.77 -12.61 12.01
N SER A 100 5.90 -13.61 11.75
CA SER A 100 5.48 -13.99 10.39
C SER A 100 3.98 -14.28 10.40
N ASN A 101 3.18 -13.27 10.04
CA ASN A 101 1.72 -13.33 10.15
C ASN A 101 1.03 -12.34 9.20
N VAL A 102 -0.28 -12.19 9.34
CA VAL A 102 -1.10 -11.28 8.51
C VAL A 102 -0.60 -9.84 8.53
N GLN A 103 0.09 -9.41 9.60
CA GLN A 103 0.62 -8.04 9.72
C GLN A 103 2.09 -7.90 9.29
N PHE A 104 2.93 -8.91 9.55
CA PHE A 104 4.39 -8.82 9.38
C PHE A 104 4.93 -9.77 8.32
N GLY A 105 5.88 -9.27 7.52
CA GLY A 105 6.49 -9.93 6.37
C GLY A 105 6.27 -9.17 5.06
N GLU A 106 6.74 -9.76 3.97
CA GLU A 106 6.80 -9.13 2.65
C GLU A 106 5.43 -8.59 2.18
N GLY A 107 5.38 -7.31 1.82
CA GLY A 107 4.15 -6.57 1.43
C GLY A 107 3.31 -6.09 2.62
N GLY A 108 3.71 -6.37 3.86
CA GLY A 108 3.07 -5.91 5.09
C GLY A 108 1.61 -6.33 5.21
N ALA A 109 0.78 -5.51 5.85
CA ALA A 109 -0.65 -5.81 6.05
C ALA A 109 -1.48 -5.83 4.75
N GLY A 110 -0.94 -5.34 3.63
CA GLY A 110 -1.65 -5.32 2.35
C GLY A 110 -1.73 -6.68 1.66
N THR A 111 -0.77 -7.58 1.91
CA THR A 111 -0.58 -8.83 1.16
C THR A 111 -1.75 -9.81 1.25
N PHE A 112 -2.42 -9.87 2.41
CA PHE A 112 -3.57 -10.78 2.65
C PHE A 112 -4.89 -10.01 2.68
N SER A 113 -5.01 -9.01 1.80
CA SER A 113 -6.22 -8.21 1.65
C SER A 113 -6.78 -8.33 0.23
N ASP A 114 -8.00 -7.84 0.03
CA ASP A 114 -8.60 -7.70 -1.31
C ASP A 114 -7.78 -6.76 -2.23
N GLY A 115 -6.79 -6.04 -1.70
CA GLY A 115 -5.90 -5.21 -2.50
C GLY A 115 -6.57 -3.99 -3.09
N LYS A 116 -7.55 -3.44 -2.37
CA LYS A 116 -8.26 -2.22 -2.74
C LYS A 116 -7.30 -1.04 -2.76
N LEU A 117 -7.14 -0.43 -3.93
CA LEU A 117 -6.29 0.75 -4.09
C LEU A 117 -7.12 2.02 -3.86
N THR A 118 -7.54 2.23 -2.62
CA THR A 118 -8.33 3.41 -2.24
C THR A 118 -7.43 4.52 -1.73
N THR A 119 -7.57 5.71 -2.31
CA THR A 119 -6.94 6.96 -1.86
C THR A 119 -8.02 8.02 -1.71
N ARG A 120 -7.88 8.88 -0.69
CA ARG A 120 -8.75 10.06 -0.50
C ARG A 120 -8.08 11.35 -0.99
N ILE A 121 -6.92 11.22 -1.62
CA ILE A 121 -6.16 12.33 -2.21
C ILE A 121 -6.05 12.12 -3.72
N THR A 122 -6.05 13.22 -4.45
CA THR A 122 -5.70 13.26 -5.88
C THR A 122 -4.29 13.81 -5.99
N HIS A 123 -3.39 13.04 -6.59
CA HIS A 123 -1.99 13.41 -6.78
C HIS A 123 -1.47 12.73 -8.06
N PRO A 124 -0.77 13.44 -8.97
CA PRO A 124 -0.30 12.88 -10.24
C PRO A 124 0.51 11.57 -10.10
N ARG A 125 1.37 11.51 -9.07
CA ARG A 125 2.19 10.34 -8.70
C ARG A 125 1.41 9.06 -8.42
N LEU A 126 0.11 9.13 -8.12
CA LEU A 126 -0.72 7.93 -7.95
C LEU A 126 -0.86 7.15 -9.25
N HIS A 127 -0.99 7.86 -10.39
CA HIS A 127 -1.06 7.23 -11.69
C HIS A 127 0.29 6.59 -12.08
N GLU A 128 1.42 7.26 -11.78
CA GLU A 128 2.77 6.70 -11.92
C GLU A 128 2.93 5.39 -11.12
N ILE A 129 2.54 5.40 -9.84
CA ILE A 129 2.60 4.20 -8.98
C ILE A 129 1.73 3.07 -9.53
N SER A 130 0.51 3.36 -10.01
CA SER A 130 -0.34 2.34 -10.61
C SER A 130 0.27 1.75 -11.88
N LYS A 131 0.98 2.54 -12.70
CA LYS A 131 1.74 2.03 -13.86
C LYS A 131 2.83 1.05 -13.42
N TYR A 132 3.56 1.37 -12.36
CA TYR A 132 4.55 0.45 -11.80
C TYR A 132 3.91 -0.84 -11.30
N PHE A 133 2.79 -0.77 -10.58
CA PHE A 133 2.10 -1.98 -10.16
C PHE A 133 1.71 -2.86 -11.35
N VAL A 134 1.22 -2.29 -12.45
CA VAL A 134 0.94 -3.03 -13.69
C VAL A 134 2.22 -3.63 -14.28
N GLU A 135 3.31 -2.86 -14.37
CA GLU A 135 4.62 -3.35 -14.84
C GLU A 135 5.09 -4.59 -14.05
N PHE A 136 4.78 -4.63 -12.75
CA PHE A 136 5.14 -5.75 -11.86
C PHE A 136 4.05 -6.82 -11.73
N GLY A 137 3.01 -6.81 -12.57
CA GLY A 137 2.05 -7.93 -12.69
C GLY A 137 0.67 -7.67 -12.07
N ALA A 138 0.36 -6.45 -11.64
CA ALA A 138 -1.00 -6.07 -11.33
C ALA A 138 -1.87 -6.00 -12.62
N PRO A 139 -3.19 -6.19 -12.51
CA PRO A 139 -4.08 -6.11 -13.68
C PRO A 139 -4.08 -4.72 -14.33
N GLU A 140 -4.07 -4.62 -15.67
CA GLU A 140 -4.17 -3.32 -16.37
C GLU A 140 -5.42 -2.52 -15.99
N GLU A 141 -6.49 -3.23 -15.62
CA GLU A 141 -7.74 -2.61 -15.19
C GLU A 141 -7.62 -1.71 -13.97
N ILE A 142 -6.53 -1.79 -13.19
CA ILE A 142 -6.31 -0.86 -12.08
C ILE A 142 -6.09 0.58 -12.55
N LEU A 143 -5.73 0.79 -13.82
CA LEU A 143 -5.45 2.11 -14.39
C LEU A 143 -6.73 2.88 -14.75
N TYR A 144 -7.86 2.18 -14.93
CA TYR A 144 -9.10 2.80 -15.43
C TYR A 144 -10.35 2.44 -14.62
N LYS A 145 -10.35 1.38 -13.81
CA LYS A 145 -11.48 1.08 -12.92
C LYS A 145 -11.58 2.13 -11.81
N HIS A 146 -12.79 2.61 -11.54
CA HIS A 146 -13.05 3.59 -10.48
C HIS A 146 -12.72 3.07 -9.06
N LYS A 147 -12.93 1.77 -8.81
CA LYS A 147 -12.57 1.11 -7.54
C LYS A 147 -11.67 -0.09 -7.84
N PRO A 148 -10.40 0.17 -8.15
CA PRO A 148 -9.51 -0.88 -8.58
C PRO A 148 -9.08 -1.74 -7.39
N HIS A 149 -8.97 -3.04 -7.65
CA HIS A 149 -8.42 -4.03 -6.73
C HIS A 149 -7.43 -4.90 -7.48
N VAL A 150 -6.36 -5.30 -6.80
CA VAL A 150 -5.33 -6.16 -7.39
C VAL A 150 -5.67 -7.64 -7.22
N GLY A 151 -6.29 -7.99 -6.08
CA GLY A 151 -6.52 -9.37 -5.65
C GLY A 151 -5.30 -10.02 -5.01
N THR A 152 -5.52 -10.86 -4.00
CA THR A 152 -4.48 -11.45 -3.13
C THR A 152 -3.37 -12.17 -3.90
N ASP A 153 -3.70 -13.03 -4.87
CA ASP A 153 -2.68 -13.83 -5.57
C ASP A 153 -1.77 -12.96 -6.43
N LYS A 154 -2.35 -11.97 -7.13
CA LYS A 154 -1.59 -11.02 -7.94
C LYS A 154 -0.76 -10.08 -7.07
N LEU A 155 -1.25 -9.70 -5.89
CA LEU A 155 -0.48 -8.90 -4.92
C LEU A 155 0.82 -9.59 -4.53
N ARG A 156 0.79 -10.91 -4.25
CA ARG A 156 1.99 -11.66 -3.84
C ARG A 156 3.04 -11.65 -4.96
N THR A 157 2.61 -11.91 -6.19
CA THR A 157 3.50 -11.87 -7.37
C THR A 157 4.06 -10.47 -7.60
N MET A 158 3.22 -9.44 -7.51
CA MET A 158 3.62 -8.04 -7.69
C MET A 158 4.65 -7.60 -6.66
N VAL A 159 4.43 -7.90 -5.38
CA VAL A 159 5.35 -7.55 -4.29
C VAL A 159 6.72 -8.22 -4.51
N LYS A 160 6.75 -9.51 -4.88
CA LYS A 160 8.00 -10.20 -5.21
C LYS A 160 8.75 -9.56 -6.37
N ALA A 161 8.05 -9.24 -7.45
CA ALA A 161 8.65 -8.62 -8.63
C ALA A 161 9.23 -7.23 -8.30
N MET A 162 8.54 -6.46 -7.46
CA MET A 162 9.07 -5.18 -6.96
C MET A 162 10.31 -5.37 -6.08
N ARG A 163 10.34 -6.36 -5.18
CA ARG A 163 11.55 -6.71 -4.40
C ARG A 163 12.71 -7.05 -5.33
N GLU A 164 12.49 -7.89 -6.32
CA GLU A 164 13.52 -8.32 -7.26
C GLU A 164 14.08 -7.14 -8.04
N ARG A 165 13.22 -6.21 -8.48
CA ARG A 165 13.67 -4.99 -9.13
C ARG A 165 14.48 -4.07 -8.21
N ILE A 166 14.11 -3.95 -6.93
CA ILE A 166 14.90 -3.20 -5.94
C ILE A 166 16.30 -3.80 -5.81
N ILE A 167 16.41 -5.13 -5.78
CA ILE A 167 17.70 -5.85 -5.68
C ILE A 167 18.51 -5.67 -6.97
N GLU A 168 17.88 -5.76 -8.13
CA GLU A 168 18.50 -5.53 -9.44
C GLU A 168 19.12 -4.13 -9.54
N TRP A 169 18.44 -3.11 -9.01
CA TRP A 169 18.94 -1.74 -8.90
C TRP A 169 19.97 -1.53 -7.77
N GLY A 170 20.47 -2.61 -7.17
CA GLY A 170 21.55 -2.59 -6.18
C GLY A 170 21.10 -2.30 -4.74
N GLY A 171 19.78 -2.28 -4.49
CA GLY A 171 19.23 -2.34 -3.15
C GLY A 171 19.44 -3.72 -2.52
N GLU A 172 19.16 -3.81 -1.22
CA GLU A 172 19.24 -5.05 -0.45
C GLU A 172 17.97 -5.21 0.36
N VAL A 173 17.40 -6.41 0.39
CA VAL A 173 16.19 -6.70 1.16
C VAL A 173 16.46 -7.88 2.07
N ARG A 174 16.42 -7.65 3.38
CA ARG A 174 16.65 -8.66 4.41
C ARG A 174 15.35 -8.98 5.13
N PHE A 175 14.92 -10.23 5.02
CA PHE A 175 13.82 -10.79 5.81
C PHE A 175 14.34 -11.32 7.16
N GLY A 176 13.44 -11.54 8.12
CA GLY A 176 13.80 -11.95 9.48
C GLY A 176 14.73 -10.95 10.18
N SER A 177 14.71 -9.69 9.75
CA SER A 177 15.66 -8.64 10.16
C SER A 177 14.89 -7.52 10.84
N LYS A 178 14.62 -7.70 12.13
CA LYS A 178 13.91 -6.71 12.94
C LYS A 178 14.89 -5.66 13.44
N VAL A 179 14.60 -4.39 13.18
CA VAL A 179 15.31 -3.30 13.87
C VAL A 179 14.87 -3.28 15.33
N THR A 180 15.81 -3.53 16.23
CA THR A 180 15.59 -3.62 17.68
C THR A 180 15.96 -2.35 18.41
N ASP A 181 16.80 -1.50 17.81
CA ASP A 181 17.26 -0.27 18.43
C ASP A 181 17.76 0.78 17.43
N LEU A 182 17.89 2.03 17.87
CA LEU A 182 18.48 3.14 17.12
C LEU A 182 19.70 3.71 17.85
N PHE A 183 20.77 3.96 17.10
CA PHE A 183 21.93 4.70 17.59
C PHE A 183 21.77 6.17 17.24
N ILE A 184 21.65 7.02 18.27
CA ILE A 184 21.42 8.46 18.13
C ILE A 184 22.53 9.22 18.88
N GLU A 185 23.20 10.12 18.17
CA GLU A 185 24.26 10.99 18.71
C GLU A 185 23.95 12.43 18.33
N ASN A 186 23.93 13.36 19.31
CA ASN A 186 23.63 14.78 19.10
C ASN A 186 22.34 15.01 18.26
N ASP A 187 21.25 14.34 18.66
CA ASP A 187 19.94 14.37 17.99
C ASP A 187 19.96 13.93 16.52
N ARG A 188 20.98 13.16 16.11
CA ARG A 188 21.11 12.59 14.77
C ARG A 188 21.25 11.09 14.82
N ILE A 189 20.53 10.40 13.94
CA ILE A 189 20.72 8.97 13.76
C ILE A 189 22.09 8.71 13.13
N VAL A 190 22.81 7.74 13.67
CA VAL A 190 24.12 7.28 13.17
C VAL A 190 24.12 5.79 12.85
N GLY A 191 23.06 5.07 13.22
CA GLY A 191 22.88 3.68 12.83
C GLY A 191 21.63 3.05 13.44
N VAL A 192 21.42 1.79 13.09
CA VAL A 192 20.37 0.93 13.64
C VAL A 192 20.95 -0.37 14.16
N GLU A 193 20.29 -0.96 15.16
CA GLU A 193 20.57 -2.31 15.62
C GLU A 193 19.54 -3.29 15.02
N VAL A 194 20.01 -4.41 14.50
CA VAL A 194 19.19 -5.47 13.91
C VAL A 194 19.31 -6.72 14.76
N ASN A 195 18.15 -7.30 15.12
CA ASN A 195 18.01 -8.54 15.87
C ASN A 195 18.84 -8.58 17.19
N GLY A 196 19.05 -7.42 17.83
CA GLY A 196 19.76 -7.32 19.11
C GLY A 196 21.26 -7.54 19.04
N SER A 197 21.87 -7.56 17.85
CA SER A 197 23.30 -7.90 17.72
C SER A 197 24.05 -7.25 16.57
N GLU A 198 23.42 -7.04 15.42
CA GLU A 198 24.09 -6.43 14.26
C GLU A 198 23.88 -4.91 14.27
N ARG A 199 24.97 -4.15 14.11
CA ARG A 199 24.90 -2.70 13.87
C ARG A 199 25.05 -2.40 12.39
N ILE A 200 24.16 -1.56 11.86
CA ILE A 200 24.25 -1.00 10.51
C ILE A 200 24.37 0.53 10.65
N ASP A 201 25.51 1.08 10.23
CA ASP A 201 25.71 2.53 10.22
C ASP A 201 24.88 3.19 9.11
N THR A 202 24.13 4.22 9.47
CA THR A 202 23.31 5.00 8.54
C THR A 202 22.91 6.33 9.16
N THR A 203 22.78 7.35 8.32
CA THR A 203 22.30 8.68 8.73
C THR A 203 20.87 8.96 8.24
N VAL A 204 20.26 8.02 7.52
CA VAL A 204 18.91 8.16 6.96
C VAL A 204 18.15 6.86 7.18
N VAL A 205 17.04 6.97 7.94
CA VAL A 205 16.13 5.85 8.18
C VAL A 205 14.71 6.28 7.80
N LEU A 206 14.08 5.52 6.90
CA LEU A 206 12.67 5.67 6.57
C LEU A 206 11.86 4.58 7.29
N SER A 207 10.90 4.99 8.10
CA SER A 207 10.06 4.07 8.87
C SER A 207 8.76 3.75 8.14
N GLY A 208 8.66 2.51 7.65
CA GLY A 208 7.50 1.91 7.00
C GLY A 208 6.91 0.74 7.81
N VAL A 209 7.01 0.77 9.13
CA VAL A 209 6.76 -0.37 10.04
C VAL A 209 5.28 -0.72 10.26
N GLY A 210 4.35 0.11 9.77
CA GLY A 210 2.92 -0.05 9.99
C GLY A 210 2.49 0.16 11.46
N HIS A 211 1.18 0.20 11.70
CA HIS A 211 0.64 0.55 13.02
C HIS A 211 0.67 -0.61 14.05
N SER A 212 1.01 -1.82 13.61
CA SER A 212 1.04 -3.01 14.47
C SER A 212 2.37 -3.23 15.18
N ALA A 213 3.43 -2.51 14.82
CA ALA A 213 4.77 -2.64 15.39
C ALA A 213 4.90 -1.98 16.79
N ARG A 214 4.14 -2.51 17.75
CA ARG A 214 4.05 -1.97 19.13
C ARG A 214 5.41 -1.94 19.83
N ASP A 215 6.19 -3.01 19.69
CA ASP A 215 7.56 -3.12 20.21
C ASP A 215 8.49 -2.05 19.61
N THR A 216 8.34 -1.76 18.31
CA THR A 216 9.06 -0.65 17.67
C THR A 216 8.64 0.70 18.22
N TYR A 217 7.34 0.95 18.43
CA TYR A 217 6.88 2.20 19.06
C TYR A 217 7.39 2.34 20.50
N GLU A 218 7.45 1.26 21.28
CA GLU A 218 8.06 1.27 22.61
C GLU A 218 9.56 1.59 22.56
N MET A 219 10.29 1.05 21.57
CA MET A 219 11.70 1.37 21.34
C MET A 219 11.87 2.86 20.99
N LEU A 220 11.06 3.39 20.06
CA LEU A 220 11.09 4.80 19.68
C LEU A 220 10.81 5.72 20.87
N TYR A 221 9.86 5.34 21.73
CA TYR A 221 9.56 6.06 22.97
C TYR A 221 10.79 6.11 23.90
N LYS A 222 11.43 4.96 24.14
CA LYS A 222 12.64 4.85 24.98
C LYS A 222 13.83 5.64 24.42
N ARG A 223 13.86 5.86 23.10
CA ARG A 223 14.87 6.68 22.41
C ARG A 223 14.50 8.16 22.31
N ASN A 224 13.46 8.60 23.03
CA ASN A 224 12.98 9.98 23.04
C ASN A 224 12.60 10.53 21.65
N VAL A 225 12.17 9.65 20.73
CA VAL A 225 11.58 10.08 19.47
C VAL A 225 10.20 10.65 19.76
N GLU A 226 9.96 11.88 19.28
CA GLU A 226 8.69 12.57 19.52
C GLU A 226 7.51 11.79 18.93
N MET A 227 6.47 11.59 19.75
CA MET A 227 5.26 10.89 19.35
C MET A 227 4.04 11.56 19.96
N THR A 228 2.95 11.61 19.18
CA THR A 228 1.67 12.19 19.60
C THR A 228 0.56 11.17 19.49
N ALA A 229 -0.28 11.07 20.51
CA ALA A 229 -1.45 10.22 20.49
C ALA A 229 -2.41 10.63 19.36
N LYS A 230 -2.79 9.66 18.51
CA LYS A 230 -3.70 9.88 17.38
C LYS A 230 -5.01 9.12 17.60
N PRO A 231 -6.18 9.77 17.50
CA PRO A 231 -7.46 9.06 17.54
C PRO A 231 -7.58 8.01 16.43
N PHE A 232 -8.21 6.89 16.75
CA PHE A 232 -8.49 5.79 15.82
C PHE A 232 -9.87 5.17 16.14
N ALA A 233 -10.38 4.36 15.22
CA ALA A 233 -11.65 3.66 15.37
C ALA A 233 -11.45 2.20 15.78
N ILE A 234 -12.40 1.69 16.56
CA ILE A 234 -12.53 0.28 16.93
C ILE A 234 -13.96 -0.16 16.65
N GLY A 235 -14.17 -1.46 16.49
CA GLY A 235 -15.48 -2.03 16.21
C GLY A 235 -15.40 -3.55 16.08
N VAL A 236 -16.39 -4.10 15.39
CA VAL A 236 -16.50 -5.54 15.12
C VAL A 236 -16.56 -5.79 13.61
N ARG A 237 -16.25 -7.01 13.20
CA ARG A 237 -16.61 -7.51 11.87
C ARG A 237 -18.07 -7.95 11.91
N ILE A 238 -18.81 -7.60 10.86
CA ILE A 238 -20.21 -7.97 10.67
C ILE A 238 -20.32 -8.68 9.33
N GLU A 239 -21.08 -9.77 9.30
CA GLU A 239 -21.25 -10.63 8.13
C GLU A 239 -22.73 -10.75 7.79
N HIS A 240 -23.03 -10.75 6.50
CA HIS A 240 -24.35 -10.96 5.92
C HIS A 240 -24.17 -11.82 4.68
N ASP A 241 -25.20 -12.59 4.29
CA ASP A 241 -25.18 -13.29 3.01
C ASP A 241 -25.00 -12.28 1.87
N GLN A 242 -24.04 -12.55 0.97
CA GLN A 242 -23.74 -11.64 -0.14
C GLN A 242 -24.98 -11.37 -1.02
N ALA A 243 -25.84 -12.37 -1.19
CA ALA A 243 -27.10 -12.25 -1.96
C ALA A 243 -28.04 -11.18 -1.40
N VAL A 244 -28.09 -10.99 -0.07
CA VAL A 244 -28.91 -9.95 0.57
C VAL A 244 -28.39 -8.56 0.20
N ILE A 245 -27.07 -8.39 0.13
CA ILE A 245 -26.45 -7.14 -0.27
C ILE A 245 -26.63 -6.90 -1.77
N ASP A 246 -26.47 -7.94 -2.60
CA ASP A 246 -26.67 -7.87 -4.05
C ASP A 246 -28.11 -7.46 -4.40
N GLU A 247 -29.11 -8.08 -3.79
CA GLU A 247 -30.51 -7.72 -3.96
C GLU A 247 -30.78 -6.29 -3.47
N SER A 248 -30.23 -5.89 -2.31
CA SER A 248 -30.41 -4.54 -1.79
C SER A 248 -29.79 -3.44 -2.66
N GLN A 249 -28.64 -3.68 -3.29
CA GLN A 249 -27.92 -2.66 -4.07
C GLN A 249 -28.32 -2.66 -5.55
N TYR A 250 -28.55 -3.83 -6.14
CA TYR A 250 -28.79 -3.98 -7.58
C TYR A 250 -30.20 -4.48 -7.92
N GLY A 251 -30.93 -5.06 -6.97
CA GLY A 251 -32.27 -5.62 -7.18
C GLY A 251 -32.31 -6.93 -7.98
N VAL A 252 -31.16 -7.39 -8.48
CA VAL A 252 -30.98 -8.61 -9.28
C VAL A 252 -29.57 -9.17 -9.06
N GLU A 253 -29.34 -10.40 -9.51
CA GLU A 253 -28.01 -11.02 -9.54
C GLU A 253 -27.00 -10.14 -10.30
N PRO A 254 -25.84 -9.77 -9.71
CA PRO A 254 -24.88 -8.85 -10.31
C PRO A 254 -24.39 -9.30 -11.69
N SER A 255 -24.23 -10.62 -11.88
CA SER A 255 -23.79 -11.24 -13.13
C SER A 255 -24.71 -10.92 -14.31
N SER A 256 -26.02 -10.76 -14.08
CA SER A 256 -27.00 -10.37 -15.10
C SER A 256 -26.77 -8.96 -15.65
N LEU A 257 -26.08 -8.12 -14.88
CA LEU A 257 -25.72 -6.74 -15.23
C LEU A 257 -24.25 -6.60 -15.68
N GLY A 258 -23.49 -7.70 -15.69
CA GLY A 258 -22.04 -7.68 -15.89
C GLY A 258 -21.28 -7.00 -14.74
N LEU A 259 -21.86 -6.97 -13.54
CA LEU A 259 -21.26 -6.39 -12.34
C LEU A 259 -20.68 -7.48 -11.43
N GLY A 260 -19.71 -7.10 -10.59
CA GLY A 260 -19.21 -7.94 -9.50
C GLY A 260 -20.11 -7.85 -8.25
N ALA A 261 -19.74 -8.61 -7.21
CA ALA A 261 -20.43 -8.62 -5.92
C ALA A 261 -20.64 -7.20 -5.37
N ALA A 262 -21.85 -6.93 -4.86
CA ALA A 262 -22.24 -5.63 -4.37
C ALA A 262 -21.48 -5.22 -3.11
N GLU A 263 -21.33 -3.91 -2.97
CA GLU A 263 -20.64 -3.26 -1.88
C GLU A 263 -21.52 -2.19 -1.23
N TYR A 264 -21.25 -1.87 0.04
CA TYR A 264 -21.92 -0.77 0.73
C TYR A 264 -20.94 0.10 1.51
N SER A 265 -21.38 1.32 1.80
CA SER A 265 -20.72 2.26 2.71
C SER A 265 -21.78 2.96 3.55
N LEU A 266 -21.73 2.77 4.86
CA LEU A 266 -22.70 3.31 5.82
C LEU A 266 -22.01 4.24 6.81
N VAL A 267 -22.70 5.31 7.19
CA VAL A 267 -22.33 6.22 8.27
C VAL A 267 -23.57 6.52 9.09
N TYR A 268 -23.45 6.39 10.41
CA TYR A 268 -24.48 6.74 11.37
C TYR A 268 -23.91 7.69 12.41
N HIS A 269 -24.58 8.83 12.60
CA HIS A 269 -24.23 9.82 13.61
C HIS A 269 -25.23 9.72 14.76
N ASP A 270 -24.75 9.23 15.91
CA ASP A 270 -25.56 9.18 17.11
C ASP A 270 -25.59 10.56 17.79
N LYS A 271 -26.78 11.16 17.82
CA LYS A 271 -26.98 12.49 18.42
C LYS A 271 -26.90 12.45 19.94
N GLU A 272 -27.18 11.32 20.58
CA GLU A 272 -27.20 11.21 22.04
C GLU A 272 -25.79 11.07 22.60
N SER A 273 -24.97 10.16 22.06
CA SER A 273 -23.58 9.99 22.50
C SER A 273 -22.58 10.93 21.81
N GLY A 274 -22.97 11.59 20.72
CA GLY A 274 -22.08 12.37 19.86
C GLY A 274 -21.06 11.51 19.08
N ARG A 275 -21.21 10.18 19.07
CA ARG A 275 -20.32 9.25 18.37
C ARG A 275 -20.78 9.03 16.93
N THR A 276 -19.82 8.68 16.08
CA THR A 276 -20.09 8.29 14.69
C THR A 276 -19.67 6.83 14.51
N ALA A 277 -20.58 6.01 14.02
CA ALA A 277 -20.31 4.65 13.55
C ALA A 277 -20.27 4.65 12.01
N TYR A 278 -19.39 3.86 11.43
CA TYR A 278 -19.29 3.75 9.98
C TYR A 278 -18.75 2.38 9.56
N SER A 279 -19.11 1.93 8.37
CA SER A 279 -18.53 0.73 7.78
C SER A 279 -17.10 1.01 7.32
N PHE A 280 -16.17 0.08 7.58
CA PHE A 280 -14.77 0.21 7.18
C PHE A 280 -14.25 -1.11 6.62
N CYS A 281 -13.44 -1.04 5.55
CA CYS A 281 -12.82 -2.21 4.91
C CYS A 281 -13.85 -3.32 4.62
N MET A 282 -14.98 -2.94 4.02
CA MET A 282 -16.02 -3.87 3.60
C MET A 282 -15.47 -4.72 2.44
N CYS A 283 -15.68 -6.04 2.47
CA CYS A 283 -15.12 -7.01 1.51
C CYS A 283 -16.26 -7.84 0.90
N PRO A 284 -16.72 -7.54 -0.33
CA PRO A 284 -17.78 -8.31 -1.01
C PRO A 284 -17.38 -9.77 -1.19
N GLY A 285 -18.23 -10.72 -0.77
CA GLY A 285 -17.98 -12.16 -0.87
C GLY A 285 -16.69 -12.61 -0.18
N GLY A 286 -16.22 -11.85 0.81
CA GLY A 286 -14.94 -12.04 1.46
C GLY A 286 -14.96 -12.99 2.65
N GLN A 287 -13.85 -12.99 3.39
CA GLN A 287 -13.67 -13.75 4.62
C GLN A 287 -13.18 -12.81 5.73
N VAL A 288 -13.64 -13.07 6.96
CA VAL A 288 -13.18 -12.39 8.19
C VAL A 288 -11.91 -13.04 8.75
#